data_AF-A0A7S3EQP6-F1
#
_entry.id   AF-A0A7S3EQP6-F1
#
_cell.length_a   1.000
_cell.length_b   1.000
_cell.length_c   1.000
_cell.angle_alpha   90.00
_cell.angle_beta   90.00
_cell.angle_gamma   90.00
#
_symmetry.space_group_name_H-M   'P 1'
#
loop_
_entity.id
_entity.type
_entity.pdbx_description
1 polymer ?
#
loop_
_entity_poly.entity_id
_entity_poly.type
_entity_poly.pdbx_seq_one_letter_code
_entity_poly.pdbx_strand_id
1 'polypeptide(L)'
;GCWAVHLRTPKLDVGVIACRRKFLPPVGDQYQDIFIILHDDVENREDPVSFMQGLERQTDTLSPLVRVPFYDDTITRVKADALLYDEDSFSWFHSEGIMSVNVDAARAFYKSVASLLVKEQTPDLPFRMEEVEPETVLIDDPFRVIGTLWEDAPGLKADSAPEAWRNWRRRVARYLYWTVDGGLHPGEMTLEMLVRCEKKSTTSLHTRDILQRLFDFFVHMSSDQAPPPP
;
A
#
# COMPACT_ATOMS: atom_id res chain seq x y z
N GLY A 1 2.60 -11.33 -10.61
CA GLY A 1 3.59 -11.57 -11.67
C GLY A 1 3.87 -13.06 -11.77
N CYS A 2 4.16 -13.56 -12.97
CA CYS A 2 4.52 -14.95 -13.23
C CYS A 2 5.88 -14.96 -13.91
N TRP A 3 6.81 -15.80 -13.42
CA TRP A 3 8.14 -15.96 -13.99
C TRP A 3 8.26 -17.37 -14.56
N ALA A 4 8.77 -17.49 -15.78
CA ALA A 4 8.99 -18.77 -16.43
C ALA A 4 10.46 -18.92 -16.84
N VAL A 5 11.04 -20.07 -16.56
CA VAL A 5 12.39 -20.45 -16.98
C VAL A 5 12.33 -21.83 -17.62
N HIS A 6 12.92 -21.95 -18.80
CA HIS A 6 13.10 -23.23 -19.48
C HIS A 6 14.59 -23.48 -19.69
N LEU A 7 15.09 -24.58 -19.15
CA LEU A 7 16.45 -25.05 -19.33
C LEU A 7 16.43 -26.39 -20.08
N ARG A 8 16.98 -26.39 -21.29
CA ARG A 8 17.16 -27.59 -22.11
C ARG A 8 18.62 -27.99 -22.14
N THR A 9 18.88 -29.25 -21.83
CA THR A 9 20.19 -29.89 -21.96
C THR A 9 20.10 -31.02 -23.00
N PRO A 10 21.20 -31.65 -23.43
CA PRO A 10 21.14 -32.76 -24.39
C PRO A 10 20.35 -33.99 -23.90
N LYS A 11 20.10 -34.11 -22.59
CA LYS A 11 19.44 -35.28 -21.99
C LYS A 11 18.12 -34.95 -21.29
N LEU A 12 17.97 -33.72 -20.81
CA LEU A 12 16.91 -33.32 -19.89
C LEU A 12 16.33 -31.96 -20.29
N ASP A 13 15.01 -31.86 -20.29
CA ASP A 13 14.25 -30.62 -20.29
C ASP A 13 13.77 -30.32 -18.87
N VAL A 14 14.01 -29.10 -18.39
CA VAL A 14 13.58 -28.61 -17.09
C VAL A 14 12.84 -27.30 -17.26
N GLY A 15 11.56 -27.29 -16.91
CA GLY A 15 10.71 -26.12 -16.93
C GLY A 15 10.33 -25.73 -15.52
N VAL A 16 10.43 -24.44 -15.21
CA VAL A 16 10.02 -23.87 -13.94
C VAL A 16 9.09 -22.70 -14.20
N ILE A 17 7.88 -22.75 -13.65
CA ILE A 17 7.00 -21.60 -13.56
C ILE A 17 6.83 -21.24 -12.08
N ALA A 18 7.19 -20.02 -11.73
CA ALA A 18 7.00 -19.45 -10.41
C ALA A 18 5.85 -18.43 -10.48
N CYS A 19 4.79 -18.68 -9.69
CA CYS A 19 3.66 -17.79 -9.59
C CYS A 19 3.39 -17.43 -8.13
N ARG A 20 2.86 -16.23 -7.90
CA ARG A 20 2.44 -15.75 -6.59
C ARG A 20 0.92 -15.63 -6.57
N ARG A 21 0.28 -16.36 -5.65
CA ARG A 21 -1.17 -16.27 -5.43
C ARG A 21 -1.44 -15.50 -4.14
N LYS A 22 -2.33 -14.51 -4.21
CA LYS A 22 -2.92 -13.87 -3.03
C LYS A 22 -4.17 -14.66 -2.64
N PHE A 23 -4.19 -15.20 -1.42
CA PHE A 23 -5.33 -15.97 -0.92
C PHE A 23 -6.32 -15.04 -0.19
N LEU A 24 -7.60 -15.15 -0.50
CA LEU A 24 -8.71 -14.67 0.32
C LEU A 24 -9.50 -15.95 0.68
N PRO A 25 -9.63 -16.46 1.93
CA PRO A 25 -9.53 -15.87 3.30
C PRO A 25 -8.71 -16.74 4.32
N PRO A 26 -8.55 -16.42 5.65
CA PRO A 26 -9.10 -15.29 6.44
C PRO A 26 -8.15 -14.10 6.60
N VAL A 27 -6.84 -14.28 6.48
CA VAL A 27 -5.82 -13.21 6.58
C VAL A 27 -5.39 -12.84 5.16
N GLY A 28 -6.04 -11.84 4.58
CA GLY A 28 -5.93 -11.46 3.15
C GLY A 28 -4.60 -10.79 2.77
N ASP A 29 -3.59 -10.91 3.63
CA ASP A 29 -2.27 -10.28 3.51
C ASP A 29 -1.17 -11.34 3.32
N GLN A 30 -1.53 -12.61 3.16
CA GLN A 30 -0.58 -13.69 2.94
C GLN A 30 -0.48 -14.02 1.44
N TYR A 31 0.73 -13.87 0.92
CA TYR A 31 1.10 -14.36 -0.41
C TYR A 31 1.59 -15.79 -0.28
N GLN A 32 1.14 -16.65 -1.20
CA GLN A 32 1.69 -17.97 -1.40
C GLN A 32 2.51 -17.97 -2.69
N ASP A 33 3.80 -18.20 -2.56
CA ASP A 33 4.68 -18.46 -3.70
C ASP A 33 4.59 -19.94 -4.07
N ILE A 34 4.27 -20.21 -5.33
CA ILE A 34 4.06 -21.55 -5.87
C ILE A 34 5.05 -21.75 -7.02
N PHE A 35 5.82 -22.83 -6.95
CA PHE A 35 6.77 -23.24 -7.97
C PHE A 35 6.27 -24.54 -8.59
N ILE A 36 5.98 -24.54 -9.89
CA ILE A 36 5.71 -25.76 -10.65
C ILE A 36 6.98 -26.08 -11.42
N ILE A 37 7.53 -27.25 -11.13
CA ILE A 37 8.75 -27.76 -11.75
C ILE A 37 8.36 -29.03 -12.51
N LEU A 38 8.59 -29.02 -13.82
CA LEU A 38 8.47 -30.20 -14.66
C LEU A 38 9.85 -30.55 -15.18
N HIS A 39 10.17 -31.84 -15.18
CA HIS A 39 11.38 -32.37 -15.79
C HIS A 39 11.01 -33.56 -16.67
N ASP A 40 11.64 -33.68 -17.84
CA ASP A 40 11.41 -34.79 -18.76
C ASP A 40 12.69 -35.09 -19.56
N ASP A 41 12.83 -36.34 -20.01
CA ASP A 41 13.95 -36.73 -20.86
C ASP A 41 13.72 -36.21 -22.29
N VAL A 42 14.75 -35.63 -22.90
CA VAL A 42 14.66 -35.05 -24.25
C VAL A 42 14.32 -36.10 -25.31
N GLU A 43 14.66 -37.37 -25.06
CA GLU A 43 14.35 -38.48 -25.96
C GLU A 43 12.84 -38.76 -26.06
N ASN A 44 12.05 -38.36 -25.06
CA ASN A 44 10.60 -38.61 -25.02
C ASN A 44 9.77 -37.50 -25.68
N ARG A 45 10.36 -36.37 -26.06
CA ARG A 45 9.65 -35.22 -26.65
C ARG A 45 10.47 -34.47 -27.69
N GLU A 46 9.87 -34.29 -28.88
CA GLU A 46 10.52 -33.58 -29.99
C GLU A 46 10.54 -32.05 -29.81
N ASP A 47 9.56 -31.46 -29.11
CA ASP A 47 9.33 -30.01 -29.12
C ASP A 47 9.40 -29.32 -27.73
N PRO A 48 10.38 -28.43 -27.51
CA PRO A 48 10.46 -27.51 -26.36
C PRO A 48 9.15 -26.77 -26.05
N VAL A 49 8.39 -26.39 -27.07
CA VAL A 49 7.17 -25.60 -26.92
C VAL A 49 6.05 -26.44 -26.30
N SER A 50 5.89 -27.68 -26.75
CA SER A 50 4.92 -28.62 -26.17
C SER A 50 5.19 -28.94 -24.70
N PHE A 51 6.47 -29.04 -24.34
CA PHE A 51 6.90 -29.23 -22.94
C PHE A 51 6.45 -28.06 -22.06
N MET A 52 6.75 -26.82 -22.48
CA MET A 52 6.36 -25.61 -21.74
C MET A 52 4.84 -25.42 -21.70
N GLN A 53 4.11 -25.73 -22.78
CA GLN A 53 2.64 -25.69 -22.77
C GLN A 53 2.03 -26.64 -21.73
N GLY A 54 2.65 -27.79 -21.49
CA GLY A 54 2.21 -28.71 -20.43
C GLY A 54 2.34 -28.08 -19.03
N LEU A 55 3.41 -27.34 -18.81
CA LEU A 55 3.68 -26.64 -17.55
C LEU A 55 2.77 -25.41 -17.38
N GLU A 56 2.55 -24.66 -18.45
CA GLU A 56 1.60 -23.54 -18.49
C GLU A 56 0.19 -23.99 -18.15
N ARG A 57 -0.30 -25.10 -18.74
CA ARG A 57 -1.62 -25.66 -18.41
C ARG A 57 -1.77 -26.04 -16.95
N GLN A 58 -0.72 -26.60 -16.32
CA GLN A 58 -0.74 -26.89 -14.88
C GLN A 58 -0.81 -25.60 -14.06
N THR A 59 -0.07 -24.57 -14.47
CA THR A 59 -0.14 -23.25 -13.86
C THR A 59 -1.54 -22.64 -14.00
N ASP A 60 -2.18 -22.79 -15.16
CA ASP A 60 -3.53 -22.30 -15.40
C ASP A 60 -4.57 -22.94 -14.47
N THR A 61 -4.36 -24.18 -14.02
CA THR A 61 -5.27 -24.79 -13.02
C THR A 61 -5.21 -24.11 -11.65
N LEU A 62 -4.12 -23.38 -11.35
CA LEU A 62 -4.01 -22.57 -10.14
C LEU A 62 -4.74 -21.23 -10.26
N SER A 63 -5.05 -20.80 -11.49
CA SER A 63 -5.92 -19.65 -11.69
C SER A 63 -7.32 -20.02 -11.20
N PRO A 64 -7.95 -19.17 -10.37
CA PRO A 64 -9.29 -19.45 -9.87
C PRO A 64 -10.27 -19.58 -11.07
N LEU A 65 -10.78 -20.81 -11.29
CA LEU A 65 -11.79 -21.13 -12.31
C LEU A 65 -13.08 -20.32 -12.13
N VAL A 66 -13.36 -19.96 -10.88
CA VAL A 66 -14.44 -19.07 -10.50
C VAL A 66 -13.79 -17.72 -10.18
N ARG A 67 -13.89 -16.76 -11.11
CA ARG A 67 -13.98 -15.37 -10.69
C ARG A 67 -15.21 -15.31 -9.81
N VAL A 68 -15.06 -15.44 -8.49
CA VAL A 68 -16.16 -15.12 -7.60
C VAL A 68 -16.43 -13.64 -7.91
N PRO A 69 -17.55 -13.28 -8.54
CA PRO A 69 -17.74 -11.92 -9.05
C PRO A 69 -17.90 -10.92 -7.90
N PHE A 70 -18.02 -11.42 -6.68
CA PHE A 70 -18.38 -10.69 -5.49
C PHE A 70 -17.32 -11.01 -4.45
N TYR A 71 -16.55 -9.99 -4.07
CA TYR A 71 -15.84 -10.03 -2.81
C TYR A 71 -16.87 -10.15 -1.69
N ASP A 72 -16.48 -10.70 -0.55
CA ASP A 72 -17.28 -10.47 0.64
C ASP A 72 -17.12 -8.99 1.00
N ASP A 73 -18.02 -8.16 0.51
CA ASP A 73 -18.01 -6.70 0.70
C ASP A 73 -17.97 -6.36 2.20
N THR A 74 -18.55 -7.21 3.05
CA THR A 74 -18.56 -7.02 4.50
C THR A 74 -17.16 -7.22 5.05
N ILE A 75 -16.52 -8.36 4.78
CA ILE A 75 -15.15 -8.64 5.26
C ILE A 75 -14.17 -7.62 4.68
N THR A 76 -14.35 -7.26 3.41
CA THR A 76 -13.47 -6.36 2.69
C THR A 76 -13.56 -4.94 3.28
N ARG A 77 -14.77 -4.46 3.57
CA ARG A 77 -14.98 -3.17 4.24
C ARG A 77 -14.49 -3.17 5.67
N VAL A 78 -14.77 -4.22 6.45
CA VAL A 78 -14.27 -4.35 7.83
C VAL A 78 -12.74 -4.29 7.87
N LYS A 79 -12.05 -4.90 6.91
CA LYS A 79 -10.59 -4.81 6.81
C LYS A 79 -10.09 -3.43 6.38
N ALA A 80 -10.79 -2.77 5.46
CA ALA A 80 -10.49 -1.39 5.07
C ALA A 80 -10.65 -0.44 6.26
N ASP A 81 -11.71 -0.60 7.04
CA ASP A 81 -12.01 0.24 8.22
C ASP A 81 -11.01 -0.01 9.35
N ALA A 82 -10.59 -1.27 9.53
CA ALA A 82 -9.56 -1.65 10.49
C ALA A 82 -8.13 -1.33 10.01
N LEU A 83 -7.98 -0.69 8.83
CA LEU A 83 -6.72 -0.33 8.18
C LEU A 83 -5.73 -1.51 8.08
N LEU A 84 -6.26 -2.71 7.81
CA LEU A 84 -5.46 -3.95 7.85
C LEU A 84 -4.59 -4.14 6.61
N TYR A 85 -4.93 -3.47 5.52
CA TYR A 85 -4.28 -3.63 4.23
C TYR A 85 -2.84 -3.11 4.20
N ASP A 86 -2.04 -3.71 3.31
CA ASP A 86 -0.78 -3.12 2.85
C ASP A 86 -1.05 -2.06 1.76
N GLU A 87 -0.03 -1.32 1.38
CA GLU A 87 -0.09 -0.21 0.43
C GLU A 87 -0.60 -0.68 -0.95
N ASP A 88 -0.13 -1.83 -1.43
CA ASP A 88 -0.58 -2.42 -2.70
C ASP A 88 -2.06 -2.83 -2.64
N SER A 89 -2.51 -3.38 -1.51
CA SER A 89 -3.90 -3.71 -1.27
C SER A 89 -4.77 -2.46 -1.23
N PHE A 90 -4.36 -1.41 -0.51
CA PHE A 90 -5.10 -0.16 -0.47
C PHE A 90 -5.25 0.43 -1.87
N SER A 91 -4.17 0.49 -2.66
CA SER A 91 -4.22 0.94 -4.05
C SER A 91 -5.23 0.16 -4.90
N TRP A 92 -5.21 -1.17 -4.77
CA TRP A 92 -6.12 -2.03 -5.52
C TRP A 92 -7.58 -1.83 -5.08
N PHE A 93 -7.88 -1.86 -3.78
CA PHE A 93 -9.25 -1.66 -3.26
C PHE A 93 -9.79 -0.26 -3.58
N HIS A 94 -8.93 0.76 -3.50
CA HIS A 94 -9.28 2.12 -3.90
C HIS A 94 -9.69 2.19 -5.37
N SER A 95 -8.96 1.50 -6.27
CA SER A 95 -9.30 1.44 -7.69
C SER A 95 -10.62 0.74 -7.99
N GLU A 96 -11.05 -0.16 -7.10
CA GLU A 96 -12.36 -0.83 -7.16
C GLU A 96 -13.47 -0.04 -6.44
N GLY A 97 -13.18 1.19 -5.95
CA GLY A 97 -14.15 2.04 -5.26
C GLY A 97 -14.44 1.63 -3.80
N ILE A 98 -13.59 0.79 -3.21
CA ILE A 98 -13.72 0.34 -1.83
C ILE A 98 -12.86 1.22 -0.94
N MET A 99 -13.52 2.06 -0.15
CA MET A 99 -12.90 3.06 0.71
C MET A 99 -13.05 2.71 2.19
N SER A 100 -12.04 3.06 2.98
CA SER A 100 -12.12 3.05 4.45
C SER A 100 -13.05 4.15 4.94
N VAL A 101 -13.74 3.94 6.06
CA VAL A 101 -14.44 5.03 6.80
C VAL A 101 -13.52 6.20 7.15
N ASN A 102 -12.20 5.95 7.21
CA ASN A 102 -11.18 6.95 7.52
C ASN A 102 -10.73 7.77 6.30
N VAL A 103 -11.38 7.64 5.14
CA VAL A 103 -10.99 8.38 3.92
C VAL A 103 -11.02 9.89 4.12
N ASP A 104 -12.03 10.44 4.79
CA ASP A 104 -12.14 11.90 4.93
C ASP A 104 -11.02 12.48 5.80
N ALA A 105 -10.59 11.74 6.82
CA ALA A 105 -9.39 12.07 7.59
C ALA A 105 -8.13 11.98 6.72
N ALA A 106 -7.99 10.94 5.88
CA ALA A 106 -6.87 10.82 4.96
C ALA A 106 -6.82 11.98 3.95
N ARG A 107 -7.96 12.41 3.42
CA ARG A 107 -8.08 13.60 2.56
C ARG A 107 -7.66 14.87 3.29
N ALA A 108 -8.09 15.03 4.55
CA ALA A 108 -7.70 16.17 5.35
C ALA A 108 -6.19 16.19 5.58
N PHE A 109 -5.59 15.04 5.90
CA PHE A 109 -4.15 14.89 6.02
C PHE A 109 -3.42 15.20 4.71
N TYR A 110 -3.88 14.65 3.58
CA TYR A 110 -3.34 14.95 2.25
C TYR A 110 -3.36 16.46 1.98
N LYS A 111 -4.49 17.11 2.23
CA LYS A 111 -4.67 18.55 2.05
C LYS A 111 -3.77 19.38 2.96
N SER A 112 -3.59 18.97 4.23
CA SER A 112 -2.62 19.59 5.14
C SER A 112 -1.19 19.55 4.59
N VAL A 113 -0.76 18.39 4.11
CA VAL A 113 0.59 18.19 3.56
C VAL A 113 0.77 18.95 2.25
N ALA A 114 -0.21 18.89 1.35
CA ALA A 114 -0.25 19.67 0.11
C ALA A 114 -0.11 21.18 0.38
N SER A 115 -0.81 21.70 1.39
CA SER A 115 -0.72 23.11 1.81
C SER A 115 0.70 23.52 2.20
N LEU A 116 1.44 22.64 2.90
CA LEU A 116 2.84 22.89 3.23
C LEU A 116 3.70 23.01 1.96
N LEU A 117 3.54 22.08 1.01
CA LEU A 117 4.31 22.08 -0.22
C LEU A 117 4.02 23.31 -1.10
N VAL A 118 2.75 23.74 -1.16
CA VAL A 118 2.31 24.92 -1.92
C VAL A 118 2.87 26.20 -1.29
N LYS A 119 2.83 26.33 0.04
CA LYS A 119 3.41 27.48 0.77
C LYS A 119 4.90 27.66 0.47
N GLU A 120 5.64 26.56 0.33
CA GLU A 120 7.08 26.58 0.01
C GLU A 120 7.39 26.74 -1.50
N GLN A 121 6.35 26.96 -2.32
CA GLN A 121 6.43 27.15 -3.77
C GLN A 121 7.28 26.05 -4.43
N THR A 122 6.91 24.79 -4.18
CA THR A 122 7.60 23.67 -4.82
C THR A 122 7.25 23.67 -6.31
N PRO A 123 8.21 23.94 -7.21
CA PRO A 123 7.92 24.25 -8.62
C PRO A 123 7.38 23.06 -9.41
N ASP A 124 7.58 21.85 -8.90
CA ASP A 124 7.17 20.59 -9.53
C ASP A 124 5.81 20.09 -9.02
N LEU A 125 5.02 20.94 -8.33
CA LEU A 125 3.70 20.53 -7.86
C LEU A 125 2.73 20.42 -9.05
N PRO A 126 2.10 19.25 -9.24
CA PRO A 126 1.18 19.04 -10.35
C PRO A 126 -0.21 19.66 -10.11
N PHE A 127 -0.52 20.08 -8.88
CA PHE A 127 -1.84 20.57 -8.48
C PHE A 127 -1.80 21.96 -7.85
N ARG A 128 -2.93 22.66 -7.94
CA ARG A 128 -3.20 23.90 -7.20
C ARG A 128 -3.95 23.61 -5.91
N MET A 129 -3.68 24.38 -4.86
CA MET A 129 -4.29 24.13 -3.55
C MET A 129 -5.84 24.21 -3.56
N GLU A 130 -6.41 25.04 -4.42
CA GLU A 130 -7.86 25.19 -4.58
C GLU A 130 -8.51 23.97 -5.25
N GLU A 131 -7.72 23.18 -5.98
CA GLU A 131 -8.16 21.97 -6.68
C GLU A 131 -7.97 20.72 -5.82
N VAL A 132 -7.05 20.76 -4.83
CA VAL A 132 -6.80 19.65 -3.91
C VAL A 132 -7.94 19.52 -2.91
N GLU A 133 -8.64 18.38 -2.99
CA GLU A 133 -9.69 17.98 -2.04
C GLU A 133 -10.61 19.16 -1.69
N PRO A 134 -11.32 19.73 -2.69
CA PRO A 134 -11.95 21.05 -2.57
C PRO A 134 -13.01 21.10 -1.45
N GLU A 135 -13.68 19.98 -1.21
CA GLU A 135 -14.71 19.84 -0.17
C GLU A 135 -14.13 19.57 1.22
N THR A 136 -12.85 19.21 1.32
CA THR A 136 -12.21 18.89 2.59
C THR A 136 -11.74 20.14 3.32
N VAL A 137 -12.00 20.20 4.63
CA VAL A 137 -11.52 21.30 5.48
C VAL A 137 -10.00 21.23 5.61
N LEU A 138 -9.32 22.33 5.35
CA LEU A 138 -7.88 22.43 5.58
C LEU A 138 -7.60 22.44 7.09
N ILE A 139 -6.78 21.50 7.53
CA ILE A 139 -6.20 21.48 8.88
C ILE A 139 -4.74 21.91 8.72
N ASP A 140 -4.31 22.99 9.38
CA ASP A 140 -2.95 23.51 9.16
C ASP A 140 -1.84 22.55 9.62
N ASP A 141 -2.08 21.83 10.72
CA ASP A 141 -1.14 20.87 11.28
C ASP A 141 -1.58 19.42 10.97
N PRO A 142 -0.84 18.67 10.12
CA PRO A 142 -1.19 17.29 9.79
C PRO A 142 -1.17 16.35 11.00
N PHE A 143 -0.44 16.68 12.09
CA PHE A 143 -0.42 15.86 13.30
C PHE A 143 -1.74 15.88 14.09
N ARG A 144 -2.57 16.92 13.90
CA ARG A 144 -3.93 16.91 14.46
C ARG A 144 -4.79 15.81 13.88
N VAL A 145 -4.66 15.57 12.57
CA VAL A 145 -5.36 14.48 11.88
C VAL A 145 -4.87 13.12 12.38
N ILE A 146 -3.55 12.96 12.54
CA ILE A 146 -2.95 11.75 13.12
C ILE A 146 -3.52 11.50 14.51
N GLY A 147 -3.57 12.53 15.37
CA GLY A 147 -4.13 12.43 16.72
C GLY A 147 -5.59 11.97 16.71
N THR A 148 -6.42 12.55 15.85
CA THR A 148 -7.84 12.15 15.70
C THR A 148 -7.96 10.68 15.27
N LEU A 149 -7.19 10.23 14.28
CA LEU A 149 -7.21 8.83 13.83
C LEU A 149 -6.69 7.86 14.89
N TRP A 150 -5.76 8.30 15.73
CA TRP A 150 -5.30 7.50 16.85
C TRP A 150 -6.38 7.33 17.91
N GLU A 151 -7.18 8.35 18.17
CA GLU A 151 -8.30 8.30 19.12
C GLU A 151 -9.50 7.52 18.57
N ASP A 152 -9.78 7.66 17.27
CA ASP A 152 -10.87 6.96 16.58
C ASP A 152 -10.42 5.56 16.15
N ALA A 153 -10.16 4.70 17.14
CA ALA A 153 -9.65 3.35 16.95
C ALA A 153 -10.80 2.30 17.04
N PRO A 154 -11.37 1.84 15.91
CA PRO A 154 -12.58 1.02 15.94
C PRO A 154 -12.35 -0.30 16.67
N GLY A 155 -13.15 -0.57 17.70
CA GLY A 155 -13.07 -1.79 18.49
C GLY A 155 -11.96 -1.83 19.55
N LEU A 156 -11.13 -0.78 19.67
CA LEU A 156 -10.18 -0.62 20.77
C LEU A 156 -10.80 0.17 21.92
N LYS A 157 -10.54 -0.29 23.14
CA LYS A 157 -10.92 0.36 24.38
C LYS A 157 -9.68 0.97 25.06
N ALA A 158 -9.87 1.96 25.92
CA ALA A 158 -8.79 2.59 26.67
C ALA A 158 -7.95 1.59 27.50
N ASP A 159 -8.55 0.50 27.96
CA ASP A 159 -7.92 -0.59 28.71
C ASP A 159 -7.40 -1.74 27.84
N SER A 160 -7.46 -1.61 26.51
CA SER A 160 -6.93 -2.62 25.59
C SER A 160 -5.42 -2.77 25.74
N ALA A 161 -4.91 -3.95 25.40
CA ALA A 161 -3.49 -4.26 25.52
C ALA A 161 -2.63 -3.22 24.77
N PRO A 162 -1.49 -2.78 25.33
CA PRO A 162 -0.60 -1.80 24.68
C PRO A 162 -0.17 -2.21 23.27
N GLU A 163 -0.01 -3.51 23.04
CA GLU A 163 0.32 -4.07 21.72
C GLU A 163 -0.78 -3.82 20.67
N ALA A 164 -2.05 -3.85 21.07
CA ALA A 164 -3.16 -3.60 20.17
C ALA A 164 -3.19 -2.12 19.74
N TRP A 165 -2.94 -1.21 20.69
CA TRP A 165 -2.76 0.22 20.41
C TRP A 165 -1.55 0.50 19.52
N ARG A 166 -0.42 -0.16 19.78
CA ARG A 166 0.74 -0.06 18.87
C ARG A 166 0.38 -0.47 17.47
N ASN A 167 -0.24 -1.63 17.30
CA ASN A 167 -0.63 -2.14 15.99
C ASN A 167 -1.61 -1.21 15.26
N TRP A 168 -2.56 -0.60 15.97
CA TRP A 168 -3.43 0.43 15.39
C TRP A 168 -2.64 1.63 14.86
N ARG A 169 -1.74 2.19 15.68
CA ARG A 169 -0.91 3.34 15.28
C ARG A 169 -0.04 3.02 14.07
N ARG A 170 0.50 1.78 13.96
CA ARG A 170 1.24 1.33 12.77
C ARG A 170 0.38 1.36 11.51
N ARG A 171 -0.87 0.88 11.61
CA ARG A 171 -1.81 0.85 10.50
C ARG A 171 -2.20 2.24 10.05
N VAL A 172 -2.46 3.16 10.99
CA VAL A 172 -2.69 4.58 10.69
C VAL A 172 -1.49 5.18 9.96
N ALA A 173 -0.27 4.96 10.47
CA ALA A 173 0.94 5.47 9.83
C ALA A 173 1.12 4.96 8.40
N ARG A 174 0.93 3.64 8.18
CA ARG A 174 0.97 3.04 6.83
C ARG A 174 -0.10 3.63 5.90
N TYR A 175 -1.33 3.77 6.39
CA TYR A 175 -2.43 4.29 5.59
C TYR A 175 -2.21 5.75 5.18
N LEU A 176 -1.70 6.59 6.09
CA LEU A 176 -1.34 7.97 5.80
C LEU A 176 -0.09 8.09 4.93
N TYR A 177 0.86 7.17 5.07
CA TYR A 177 2.01 7.05 4.15
C TYR A 177 1.52 6.78 2.73
N TRP A 178 0.70 5.75 2.54
CA TRP A 178 0.08 5.42 1.26
C TRP A 178 -0.66 6.62 0.67
N THR A 179 -1.41 7.34 1.51
CA THR A 179 -2.18 8.53 1.10
C THR A 179 -1.32 9.60 0.43
N VAL A 180 -0.14 9.91 0.97
CA VAL A 180 0.74 10.97 0.44
C VAL A 180 1.78 10.48 -0.55
N ASP A 181 1.94 9.16 -0.71
CA ASP A 181 2.85 8.54 -1.68
C ASP A 181 2.10 8.00 -2.90
N GLY A 182 1.20 8.82 -3.45
CA GLY A 182 0.45 8.52 -4.68
C GLY A 182 -0.74 7.58 -4.49
N GLY A 183 -1.17 7.29 -3.26
CA GLY A 183 -2.32 6.42 -3.00
C GLY A 183 -3.67 7.04 -3.34
N LEU A 184 -4.04 8.15 -2.69
CA LEU A 184 -5.31 8.85 -2.97
C LEU A 184 -5.31 9.48 -4.36
N HIS A 185 -4.21 10.15 -4.71
CA HIS A 185 -4.05 10.88 -5.97
C HIS A 185 -2.75 10.43 -6.66
N PRO A 186 -2.82 9.36 -7.47
CA PRO A 186 -1.65 8.83 -8.16
C PRO A 186 -0.97 9.86 -9.07
N GLY A 187 0.33 10.06 -8.87
CA GLY A 187 1.14 10.99 -9.65
C GLY A 187 1.06 12.44 -9.19
N GLU A 188 0.24 12.77 -8.20
CA GLU A 188 0.12 14.13 -7.68
C GLU A 188 1.12 14.46 -6.59
N MET A 189 1.22 13.59 -5.58
CA MET A 189 2.15 13.75 -4.47
C MET A 189 2.91 12.45 -4.24
N THR A 190 4.20 12.57 -3.94
CA THR A 190 5.09 11.44 -3.62
C THR A 190 5.95 11.77 -2.41
N LEU A 191 6.45 10.75 -1.73
CA LEU A 191 7.41 10.92 -0.65
C LEU A 191 8.69 11.63 -1.13
N GLU A 192 9.11 11.39 -2.37
CA GLU A 192 10.27 12.05 -2.94
C GLU A 192 10.10 13.57 -2.98
N MET A 193 8.91 14.06 -3.32
CA MET A 193 8.61 15.50 -3.32
C MET A 193 8.71 16.10 -1.93
N LEU A 194 8.21 15.39 -0.90
CA LEU A 194 8.31 15.81 0.49
C LEU A 194 9.78 15.93 0.92
N VAL A 195 10.61 14.92 0.60
CA VAL A 195 12.04 14.92 0.93
C VAL A 195 12.79 16.04 0.21
N ARG A 196 12.47 16.28 -1.08
CA ARG A 196 13.04 17.40 -1.83
C ARG A 196 12.67 18.74 -1.23
N CYS A 197 11.42 18.89 -0.78
CA CYS A 197 10.95 20.10 -0.10
C CYS A 197 11.71 20.32 1.21
N GLU A 198 11.84 19.32 2.06
CA GLU A 198 12.58 19.42 3.34
C GLU A 198 14.04 19.86 3.15
N LYS A 199 14.72 19.26 2.16
CA LYS A 199 16.14 19.52 1.86
C LYS A 199 16.40 20.84 1.14
N LYS A 200 15.38 21.48 0.57
CA LYS A 200 15.54 22.75 -0.15
C LYS A 200 15.94 23.85 0.85
N SER A 201 16.96 24.62 0.50
CA SER A 201 17.51 25.66 1.39
C SER A 201 16.52 26.79 1.68
N THR A 202 15.59 27.04 0.76
CA THR A 202 14.56 28.09 0.88
C THR A 202 13.38 27.68 1.76
N THR A 203 13.29 26.42 2.16
CA THR A 203 12.16 25.90 2.94
C THR A 203 12.14 26.51 4.33
N SER A 204 10.97 26.98 4.77
CA SER A 204 10.82 27.56 6.10
C SER A 204 11.18 26.55 7.21
N LEU A 205 11.68 27.06 8.34
CA LEU A 205 12.02 26.23 9.49
C LEU A 205 10.82 25.45 10.02
N HIS A 206 9.62 26.06 9.98
CA HIS A 206 8.38 25.44 10.42
C HIS A 206 7.99 24.25 9.53
N THR A 207 7.98 24.44 8.21
CA THR A 207 7.69 23.33 7.28
C THR A 207 8.73 22.23 7.39
N ARG A 208 10.02 22.59 7.54
CA ARG A 208 11.10 21.61 7.74
C ARG A 208 10.88 20.78 9.00
N ASP A 209 10.53 21.41 10.12
CA ASP A 209 10.22 20.70 11.38
C ASP A 209 9.04 19.73 11.21
N ILE A 210 7.95 20.18 10.59
CA ILE A 210 6.79 19.32 10.33
C ILE A 210 7.17 18.13 9.44
N LEU A 211 7.88 18.37 8.34
CA LEU A 211 8.29 17.31 7.41
C LEU A 211 9.25 16.31 8.07
N GLN A 212 10.19 16.77 8.89
CA GLN A 212 11.08 15.89 9.65
C GLN A 212 10.30 15.01 10.62
N ARG A 213 9.38 15.60 11.39
CA ARG A 213 8.49 14.86 12.27
C ARG A 213 7.61 13.85 11.50
N LEU A 214 7.17 14.19 10.28
CA LEU A 214 6.38 13.29 9.44
C LEU A 214 7.23 12.10 8.96
N PHE A 215 8.48 12.34 8.55
CA PHE A 215 9.41 11.26 8.22
C PHE A 215 9.70 10.38 9.42
N ASP A 216 9.92 10.96 10.59
CA ASP A 216 10.09 10.20 11.83
C ASP A 216 8.84 9.38 12.15
N PHE A 217 7.64 9.94 11.97
CA PHE A 217 6.38 9.22 12.13
C PHE A 217 6.26 8.02 11.16
N PHE A 218 6.64 8.19 9.90
CA PHE A 218 6.62 7.11 8.91
C PHE A 218 7.74 6.07 9.10
N VAL A 219 8.96 6.48 9.43
CA VAL A 219 10.10 5.57 9.65
C VAL A 219 9.93 4.82 10.96
N HIS A 220 9.51 5.53 12.00
CA HIS A 220 9.21 4.97 13.29
C HIS A 220 7.78 4.48 13.42
N MET A 221 7.25 3.87 12.35
CA MET A 221 6.08 2.96 12.37
C MET A 221 6.12 1.93 13.52
N SER A 222 7.22 1.81 14.25
CA SER A 222 7.43 0.92 15.39
C SER A 222 7.72 1.61 16.74
N SER A 223 7.90 2.94 16.82
CA SER A 223 8.23 3.62 18.08
C SER A 223 6.99 4.13 18.83
N ASP A 224 6.99 3.93 20.14
CA ASP A 224 5.89 4.25 21.07
C ASP A 224 5.66 5.76 21.31
N GLN A 225 6.32 6.64 20.56
CA GLN A 225 6.24 8.07 20.82
C GLN A 225 4.93 8.64 20.27
N ALA A 226 4.15 9.25 21.16
CA ALA A 226 3.03 10.08 20.76
C ALA A 226 3.50 11.16 19.78
N PRO A 227 2.66 11.60 18.81
CA PRO A 227 3.02 12.71 17.96
C PRO A 227 3.42 13.88 18.87
N PRO A 228 4.50 14.62 18.54
CA PRO A 228 4.91 15.72 19.38
C PRO A 228 3.75 16.71 19.53
N PRO A 229 3.57 17.34 20.70
CA PRO A 229 2.52 18.33 20.87
C PRO A 229 2.65 19.47 19.83
N PRO A 230 1.54 20.16 19.52
CA PRO A 230 1.52 21.31 18.60
C PRO A 230 2.38 22.47 19.10
#